data_AF-A0A328S3F1-F1
#
_entry.id   AF-A0A328S3F1-F1
#
_cell.length_a   1.000
_cell.length_b   1.000
_cell.length_c   1.000
_cell.angle_alpha   90.00
_cell.angle_beta   90.00
_cell.angle_gamma   90.00
#
_symmetry.space_group_name_H-M   'P 1'
#
loop_
_entity.id
_entity.type
_entity.pdbx_description
1 polymer ?
#
loop_
_entity_poly.entity_id
_entity_poly.type
_entity_poly.pdbx_seq_one_letter_code
_entity_poly.pdbx_strand_id
1 'polypeptide(L)'
;MVNQTNTYANSVNELLNKFNKIIDRIIEGIKEGNLDERKFNKLHVAIKEFIKFSKDITFPIIFSFVNSNDYIRDKLSNDFSEIKFMVLKLLDKLLESMDNMKDNTHGTYDLTILLEYLEFISVIMNNFAYIIYDTIKYSQGQVTEEDYLKHYDEFKINLKENKKKFDEKFR
;
A
#
# COMPACT_ATOMS: atom_id res chain seq x y z
N MET A 1 -26.14 12.48 -16.42
CA MET A 1 -24.96 12.72 -15.56
C MET A 1 -24.25 11.40 -15.37
N VAL A 2 -23.30 11.09 -16.24
CA VAL A 2 -22.41 9.93 -16.11
C VAL A 2 -21.00 10.52 -15.94
N ASN A 3 -20.17 9.88 -15.11
CA ASN A 3 -18.70 9.83 -15.27
C ASN A 3 -17.75 10.71 -14.44
N GLN A 4 -18.10 11.36 -13.33
CA GLN A 4 -17.02 11.75 -12.40
C GLN A 4 -16.64 10.60 -11.46
N THR A 5 -17.60 10.02 -10.75
CA THR A 5 -17.37 8.89 -9.84
C THR A 5 -16.82 7.65 -10.54
N ASN A 6 -17.26 7.38 -11.78
CA ASN A 6 -16.75 6.25 -12.60
C ASN A 6 -15.29 6.46 -13.06
N THR A 7 -14.92 7.69 -13.43
CA THR A 7 -13.55 8.00 -13.83
C THR A 7 -12.59 7.95 -12.65
N TYR A 8 -13.00 8.43 -11.47
CA TYR A 8 -12.19 8.34 -10.25
C TYR A 8 -11.99 6.89 -9.78
N ALA A 9 -13.04 6.08 -9.81
CA ALA A 9 -12.96 4.66 -9.48
C ALA A 9 -11.95 3.90 -10.33
N ASN A 10 -12.02 4.08 -11.66
CA ASN A 10 -11.08 3.47 -12.59
C ASN A 10 -9.65 3.97 -12.35
N SER A 11 -9.49 5.26 -12.08
CA SER A 11 -8.17 5.85 -11.78
C SER A 11 -7.55 5.28 -10.51
N VAL A 12 -8.33 5.09 -9.44
CA VAL A 12 -7.85 4.49 -8.19
C VAL A 12 -7.52 3.00 -8.37
N ASN A 13 -8.32 2.27 -9.12
CA ASN A 13 -8.03 0.87 -9.47
C ASN A 13 -6.74 0.75 -10.30
N GLU A 14 -6.56 1.56 -11.34
CA GLU A 14 -5.33 1.58 -12.14
C GLU A 14 -4.10 1.95 -11.31
N LEU A 15 -4.25 2.93 -10.40
CA LEU A 15 -3.20 3.36 -9.49
C LEU A 15 -2.78 2.23 -8.53
N LEU A 16 -3.73 1.55 -7.90
CA LEU A 16 -3.47 0.43 -6.98
C LEU A 16 -2.88 -0.77 -7.73
N ASN A 17 -3.36 -1.06 -8.94
CA ASN A 17 -2.76 -2.08 -9.80
C ASN A 17 -1.32 -1.74 -10.16
N LYS A 18 -1.02 -0.46 -10.45
CA LYS A 18 0.35 -0.01 -10.72
C LYS A 18 1.23 -0.09 -9.47
N PHE A 19 0.70 0.28 -8.31
CA PHE A 19 1.38 0.13 -7.03
C PHE A 19 1.79 -1.32 -6.78
N ASN A 20 0.85 -2.26 -6.91
CA ASN A 20 1.10 -3.69 -6.72
C ASN A 20 2.11 -4.23 -7.75
N LYS A 21 1.99 -3.85 -9.02
CA LYS A 21 3.00 -4.25 -10.02
C LYS A 21 4.41 -3.76 -9.71
N ILE A 22 4.56 -2.59 -9.10
CA ILE A 22 5.88 -2.09 -8.70
C ILE A 22 6.39 -2.90 -7.51
N ILE A 23 5.56 -3.12 -6.48
CA ILE A 23 5.99 -3.84 -5.29
C ILE A 23 6.34 -5.30 -5.59
N ASP A 24 5.56 -5.97 -6.43
CA ASP A 24 5.80 -7.36 -6.84
C ASP A 24 7.14 -7.49 -7.57
N ARG A 25 7.45 -6.57 -8.49
CA ARG A 25 8.75 -6.53 -9.19
C ARG A 25 9.93 -6.36 -8.25
N ILE A 26 9.78 -5.54 -7.21
CA ILE A 26 10.82 -5.33 -6.20
C ILE A 26 11.01 -6.63 -5.39
N ILE A 27 9.91 -7.26 -4.97
CA ILE A 27 9.93 -8.54 -4.24
C ILE A 27 10.58 -9.64 -5.09
N GLU A 28 10.23 -9.76 -6.36
CA GLU A 28 10.83 -10.71 -7.31
C GLU A 28 12.34 -10.48 -7.43
N GLY A 29 12.76 -9.22 -7.63
CA GLY A 29 14.18 -8.85 -7.72
C GLY A 29 14.99 -9.17 -6.45
N ILE A 30 14.35 -9.14 -5.27
CA ILE A 30 14.97 -9.58 -4.02
C ILE A 30 15.06 -11.11 -3.94
N LYS A 31 13.99 -11.82 -4.34
CA LYS A 31 13.89 -13.29 -4.26
C LYS A 31 14.85 -14.02 -5.21
N GLU A 32 15.30 -13.39 -6.29
CA GLU A 32 16.30 -13.95 -7.21
C GLU A 32 17.68 -14.23 -6.57
N GLY A 33 17.91 -13.79 -5.32
CA GLY A 33 18.84 -14.49 -4.42
C GLY A 33 20.33 -14.42 -4.77
N ASN A 34 20.77 -13.37 -5.47
CA ASN A 34 22.19 -12.98 -5.53
C ASN A 34 22.33 -11.52 -6.01
N LEU A 35 22.39 -10.58 -5.07
CA LEU A 35 22.60 -9.16 -5.36
C LEU A 35 24.09 -8.83 -5.26
N ASP A 36 24.76 -8.82 -6.41
CA ASP A 36 26.00 -8.06 -6.53
C ASP A 36 25.74 -6.56 -6.30
N GLU A 37 26.80 -5.78 -6.11
CA GLU A 37 26.69 -4.34 -5.84
C GLU A 37 25.87 -3.59 -6.90
N ARG A 38 25.97 -3.98 -8.17
CA ARG A 38 25.23 -3.34 -9.26
C ARG A 38 23.74 -3.65 -9.16
N LYS A 39 23.36 -4.90 -8.89
CA LYS A 39 21.96 -5.29 -8.69
C LYS A 39 21.39 -4.67 -7.42
N PHE A 40 22.16 -4.62 -6.33
CA PHE A 40 21.77 -3.93 -5.11
C PHE A 40 21.50 -2.44 -5.34
N ASN A 41 22.39 -1.74 -6.05
CA ASN A 41 22.18 -0.33 -6.39
C ASN A 41 20.93 -0.11 -7.26
N LYS A 42 20.63 -1.02 -8.20
CA LYS A 42 19.37 -0.97 -8.98
C LYS A 42 18.14 -1.16 -8.09
N LEU A 43 18.17 -2.14 -7.19
CA LEU A 43 17.09 -2.36 -6.22
C LEU A 43 16.87 -1.13 -5.35
N HIS A 44 17.95 -0.52 -4.88
CA HIS A 44 17.90 0.69 -4.07
C HIS A 44 17.22 1.86 -4.79
N VAL A 45 17.56 2.08 -6.07
CA VAL A 45 16.88 3.09 -6.89
C VAL A 45 15.39 2.75 -7.04
N ALA A 46 15.05 1.50 -7.34
CA ALA A 46 13.67 1.06 -7.50
C ALA A 46 12.84 1.26 -6.20
N ILE A 47 13.41 0.97 -5.04
CA ILE A 47 12.78 1.21 -3.73
C ILE A 47 12.57 2.72 -3.51
N LYS A 48 13.57 3.56 -3.78
CA LYS A 48 13.44 5.03 -3.65
C LYS A 48 12.34 5.58 -4.56
N GLU A 49 12.26 5.11 -5.80
CA GLU A 49 11.21 5.46 -6.74
C GLU A 49 9.84 4.99 -6.28
N PHE A 50 9.73 3.77 -5.75
CA PHE A 50 8.49 3.24 -5.19
C PHE A 50 8.01 4.04 -3.98
N ILE A 51 8.92 4.41 -3.07
CA ILE A 51 8.59 5.27 -1.91
C ILE A 51 8.08 6.62 -2.40
N LYS A 52 8.75 7.23 -3.36
CA LYS A 52 8.33 8.51 -3.96
C LYS A 52 6.95 8.39 -4.61
N PHE A 53 6.75 7.36 -5.43
CA PHE A 53 5.45 7.09 -6.05
C PHE A 53 4.34 6.92 -4.99
N SER A 54 4.63 6.21 -3.90
CA SER A 54 3.68 6.02 -2.79
C SER A 54 3.31 7.34 -2.11
N LYS A 55 4.31 8.14 -1.73
CA LYS A 55 4.16 9.40 -0.99
C LYS A 55 3.54 10.51 -1.83
N ASP A 56 4.01 10.67 -3.07
CA ASP A 56 3.72 11.84 -3.90
C ASP A 56 2.53 11.61 -4.84
N ILE A 57 2.19 10.35 -5.14
CA ILE A 57 1.16 10.01 -6.13
C ILE A 57 0.06 9.16 -5.48
N THR A 58 0.40 8.00 -4.91
CA THR A 58 -0.60 7.03 -4.46
C THR A 58 -1.48 7.58 -3.34
N PHE A 59 -0.89 8.00 -2.23
CA PHE A 59 -1.66 8.53 -1.10
C PHE A 59 -2.42 9.82 -1.43
N PRO A 60 -1.85 10.81 -2.13
CA PRO A 60 -2.58 12.02 -2.52
C PRO A 60 -3.81 11.73 -3.38
N ILE A 61 -3.70 10.83 -4.38
CA ILE A 61 -4.84 10.49 -5.25
C ILE A 61 -5.92 9.76 -4.44
N ILE A 62 -5.55 8.77 -3.63
CA ILE A 62 -6.54 8.05 -2.81
C ILE A 62 -7.19 8.98 -1.79
N PHE A 63 -6.42 9.88 -1.16
CA PHE A 63 -6.97 10.87 -0.25
C PHE A 63 -7.94 11.83 -0.95
N SER A 64 -7.60 12.30 -2.14
CA SER A 64 -8.49 13.14 -2.94
C SER A 64 -9.79 12.40 -3.26
N PHE A 65 -9.71 11.10 -3.57
CA PHE A 65 -10.88 10.26 -3.80
C PHE A 65 -11.74 10.13 -2.54
N VAL A 66 -11.14 9.76 -1.40
CA VAL A 66 -11.85 9.60 -0.12
C VAL A 66 -12.56 10.90 0.28
N ASN A 67 -11.95 12.06 0.02
CA ASN A 67 -12.56 13.36 0.34
C ASN A 67 -13.54 13.90 -0.71
N SER A 68 -13.59 13.30 -1.91
CA SER A 68 -14.47 13.77 -3.00
C SER A 68 -15.95 13.42 -2.79
N ASN A 69 -16.25 12.54 -1.83
CA ASN A 69 -17.60 12.09 -1.52
C ASN A 69 -17.80 12.06 -0.01
N ASP A 70 -18.80 12.78 0.48
CA ASP A 70 -19.07 12.93 1.92
C ASP A 70 -19.32 11.59 2.62
N TYR A 71 -20.07 10.68 1.98
CA TYR A 71 -20.34 9.34 2.52
C TYR A 71 -19.05 8.53 2.67
N ILE A 72 -18.18 8.58 1.66
CA ILE A 72 -16.88 7.89 1.66
C ILE A 72 -15.96 8.49 2.73
N ARG A 73 -15.90 9.81 2.80
CA ARG A 73 -15.09 10.54 3.77
C ARG A 73 -15.48 10.18 5.20
N ASP A 74 -16.77 10.20 5.50
CA ASP A 74 -17.28 9.96 6.85
C ASP A 74 -17.04 8.52 7.31
N LYS A 75 -17.03 7.56 6.38
CA LYS A 75 -16.72 6.16 6.67
C LYS A 75 -15.20 5.90 6.77
N LEU A 76 -14.42 6.33 5.77
CA LEU A 76 -13.05 5.85 5.58
C LEU A 76 -11.94 6.81 6.02
N SER A 77 -12.22 8.07 6.38
CA SER A 77 -11.17 9.06 6.67
C SER A 77 -10.20 8.64 7.78
N ASN A 78 -10.72 8.12 8.89
CA ASN A 78 -9.90 7.64 10.01
C ASN A 78 -9.09 6.40 9.61
N ASP A 79 -9.74 5.43 8.95
CA ASP A 79 -9.11 4.19 8.52
C ASP A 79 -8.01 4.45 7.48
N PHE A 80 -8.25 5.37 6.55
CA PHE A 80 -7.25 5.83 5.60
C PHE A 80 -6.04 6.45 6.29
N SER A 81 -6.27 7.30 7.29
CA SER A 81 -5.18 7.96 8.02
C SER A 81 -4.30 6.95 8.75
N GLU A 82 -4.91 5.92 9.33
CA GLU A 82 -4.22 4.81 9.99
C GLU A 82 -3.43 3.95 9.01
N ILE A 83 -4.03 3.58 7.87
CA ILE A 83 -3.36 2.84 6.79
C ILE A 83 -2.17 3.62 6.25
N LYS A 84 -2.36 4.91 5.95
CA LYS A 84 -1.30 5.81 5.50
C LYS A 84 -0.16 5.84 6.52
N PHE A 85 -0.47 5.97 7.80
CA PHE A 85 0.56 5.97 8.84
C PHE A 85 1.39 4.68 8.83
N MET A 86 0.75 3.51 8.85
CA MET A 86 1.46 2.22 8.86
C MET A 86 2.34 2.04 7.62
N VAL A 87 1.79 2.29 6.44
CA VAL A 87 2.55 2.13 5.19
C VAL A 87 3.71 3.11 5.10
N LEU A 88 3.52 4.39 5.45
CA LEU A 88 4.61 5.36 5.44
C LEU A 88 5.73 4.98 6.42
N LYS A 89 5.39 4.45 7.60
CA LYS A 89 6.38 3.94 8.54
C LYS A 89 7.16 2.75 8.01
N LEU A 90 6.50 1.81 7.33
CA LEU A 90 7.17 0.68 6.69
C LEU A 90 8.08 1.13 5.55
N LEU A 91 7.64 2.10 4.74
CA LEU A 91 8.45 2.67 3.67
C LEU A 91 9.70 3.41 4.19
N ASP A 92 9.58 4.12 5.32
CA ASP A 92 10.72 4.77 5.96
C ASP A 92 11.72 3.73 6.49
N LYS A 93 11.24 2.67 7.16
CA LYS A 93 12.09 1.57 7.65
C LYS A 93 12.75 0.78 6.51
N LEU A 94 12.04 0.59 5.40
CA LEU A 94 12.58 -0.04 4.20
C LEU A 94 13.76 0.75 3.63
N LEU A 95 13.63 2.08 3.55
CA LEU A 95 14.71 2.95 3.09
C LEU A 95 15.91 2.92 4.04
N GLU A 96 15.66 3.05 5.34
CA GLU A 96 16.70 3.00 6.38
C GLU A 96 17.49 1.70 6.31
N SER A 97 16.80 0.55 6.22
CA SER A 97 17.46 -0.76 6.07
C SER A 97 18.29 -0.85 4.79
N MET A 98 17.81 -0.29 3.68
CA MET A 98 18.57 -0.26 2.42
C MET A 98 19.80 0.64 2.49
N ASP A 99 19.69 1.84 3.06
CA ASP A 99 20.83 2.75 3.22
C ASP A 99 21.88 2.13 4.17
N ASN A 100 21.45 1.52 5.29
CA ASN A 100 22.35 0.82 6.22
C ASN A 100 23.08 -0.37 5.59
N MET A 101 22.41 -1.13 4.71
CA MET A 101 23.04 -2.22 3.97
C MET A 101 24.11 -1.69 3.01
N LYS A 102 23.83 -0.56 2.34
CA LYS A 102 24.77 0.07 1.40
C LYS A 102 26.07 0.51 2.06
N ASP A 103 26.01 0.99 3.30
CA ASP A 103 27.17 1.56 3.98
C ASP A 103 28.09 0.50 4.63
N ASN A 104 27.63 -0.75 4.75
CA ASN A 104 28.34 -1.86 5.42
C ASN A 104 28.95 -2.89 4.44
N THR A 105 29.41 -2.45 3.26
CA THR A 105 29.82 -3.32 2.14
C THR A 105 31.09 -4.15 2.40
N HIS A 106 30.94 -5.30 3.06
CA HIS A 106 31.80 -6.49 2.88
C HIS A 106 30.98 -7.77 3.17
N GLY A 107 30.15 -8.22 2.23
CA GLY A 107 29.43 -9.50 2.38
C GLY A 107 28.15 -9.62 1.57
N THR A 108 27.48 -10.77 1.75
CA THR A 108 26.12 -11.05 1.25
C THR A 108 25.09 -10.24 2.03
N TYR A 109 24.19 -9.53 1.32
CA TYR A 109 23.09 -8.78 1.94
C TYR A 109 22.01 -9.74 2.46
N ASP A 110 21.63 -9.62 3.74
CA ASP A 110 20.41 -10.24 4.24
C ASP A 110 19.21 -9.36 3.91
N LEU A 111 18.45 -9.77 2.90
CA LEU A 111 17.31 -9.01 2.37
C LEU A 111 15.99 -9.43 3.01
N THR A 112 16.01 -10.35 3.97
CA THR A 112 14.81 -10.91 4.59
C THR A 112 13.93 -9.81 5.17
N ILE A 113 14.51 -8.87 5.90
CA ILE A 113 13.76 -7.78 6.51
C ILE A 113 13.09 -6.85 5.47
N LEU A 114 13.71 -6.66 4.30
CA LEU A 114 13.14 -5.85 3.22
C LEU A 114 11.91 -6.54 2.63
N LEU A 115 11.98 -7.86 2.43
CA LEU A 115 10.84 -8.67 1.99
C LEU A 115 9.69 -8.56 2.99
N GLU A 116 9.97 -8.67 4.28
CA GLU A 116 8.94 -8.57 5.31
C GLU A 116 8.21 -7.22 5.27
N TYR A 117 8.94 -6.12 5.09
CA TYR A 117 8.32 -4.79 4.96
C TYR A 117 7.46 -4.68 3.70
N LEU A 118 7.99 -5.11 2.54
CA LEU A 118 7.30 -5.03 1.27
C LEU A 118 6.04 -5.90 1.24
N GLU A 119 6.14 -7.15 1.69
CA GLU A 119 5.01 -8.07 1.76
C GLU A 119 3.92 -7.54 2.70
N PHE A 120 4.31 -6.94 3.83
CA PHE A 120 3.33 -6.36 4.74
C PHE A 120 2.68 -5.07 4.21
N ILE A 121 3.43 -4.24 3.47
CA ILE A 121 2.87 -3.11 2.71
C ILE A 121 1.82 -3.62 1.71
N SER A 122 2.11 -4.68 0.95
CA SER A 122 1.16 -5.30 0.02
C SER A 122 -0.13 -5.73 0.73
N VAL A 123 -0.02 -6.39 1.88
CA VAL A 123 -1.19 -6.84 2.66
C VAL A 123 -2.07 -5.66 3.07
N ILE A 124 -1.48 -4.60 3.62
CA ILE A 124 -2.23 -3.41 4.05
C ILE A 124 -2.91 -2.73 2.86
N MET A 125 -2.17 -2.55 1.76
CA MET A 125 -2.67 -1.85 0.58
C MET A 125 -3.74 -2.66 -0.17
N ASN A 126 -3.65 -3.98 -0.21
CA ASN A 126 -4.68 -4.83 -0.80
C ASN A 126 -5.98 -4.84 0.00
N ASN A 127 -5.90 -4.90 1.34
CA ASN A 127 -7.08 -4.78 2.19
C ASN A 127 -7.76 -3.41 2.02
N PHE A 128 -6.96 -2.35 1.85
CA PHE A 128 -7.49 -1.02 1.62
C PHE A 128 -8.12 -0.86 0.23
N ALA A 129 -7.46 -1.39 -0.80
CA ALA A 129 -7.97 -1.42 -2.17
C ALA A 129 -9.35 -2.09 -2.25
N TYR A 130 -9.50 -3.21 -1.54
CA TYR A 130 -10.75 -3.95 -1.46
C TYR A 130 -11.90 -3.07 -0.97
N ILE A 131 -11.74 -2.39 0.16
CA ILE A 131 -12.84 -1.59 0.71
C ILE A 131 -13.13 -0.34 -0.12
N ILE A 132 -12.11 0.31 -0.71
CA ILE A 132 -12.32 1.43 -1.62
C ILE A 132 -13.21 1.01 -2.80
N TYR A 133 -12.90 -0.15 -3.38
CA TYR A 133 -13.63 -0.67 -4.52
C TYR A 133 -15.09 -0.98 -4.18
N ASP A 134 -15.34 -1.57 -3.01
CA ASP A 134 -16.70 -1.83 -2.57
C ASP A 134 -17.47 -0.57 -2.22
N THR A 135 -16.82 0.43 -1.61
CA THR A 135 -17.44 1.74 -1.39
C THR A 135 -17.84 2.40 -2.71
N ILE A 136 -17.00 2.29 -3.75
CA ILE A 136 -17.34 2.76 -5.09
C ILE A 136 -18.58 2.04 -5.62
N LYS A 137 -18.58 0.72 -5.61
CA LYS A 137 -19.72 -0.08 -6.11
C LYS A 137 -21.01 0.25 -5.39
N TYR A 138 -20.95 0.39 -4.07
CA TYR A 138 -22.09 0.80 -3.26
C TYR A 138 -22.59 2.19 -3.68
N SER A 139 -21.69 3.17 -3.84
CA SER A 139 -22.07 4.53 -4.30
C SER A 139 -22.71 4.55 -5.71
N GLN A 140 -22.48 3.51 -6.51
CA GLN A 140 -23.04 3.34 -7.85
C GLN A 140 -24.32 2.48 -7.85
N GLY A 141 -24.80 2.04 -6.69
CA GLY A 141 -25.96 1.15 -6.57
C GLY A 141 -25.74 -0.25 -7.11
N GLN A 142 -24.48 -0.68 -7.26
CA GLN A 142 -24.12 -2.02 -7.77
C GLN A 142 -24.09 -3.09 -6.68
N VAL A 143 -24.04 -2.67 -5.41
CA VAL A 143 -24.01 -3.54 -4.23
C VAL A 143 -25.01 -2.99 -3.22
N THR A 144 -25.69 -3.87 -2.48
CA THR A 144 -26.66 -3.47 -1.46
C THR A 144 -25.96 -2.84 -0.25
N GLU A 145 -26.71 -2.11 0.57
CA GLU A 145 -26.16 -1.58 1.82
C GLU A 145 -25.77 -2.70 2.78
N GLU A 146 -26.58 -3.77 2.85
CA GLU A 146 -26.30 -4.95 3.69
C GLU A 146 -24.97 -5.61 3.31
N ASP A 147 -24.77 -5.87 2.01
CA ASP A 147 -23.52 -6.46 1.50
C ASP A 147 -22.32 -5.53 1.77
N TYR A 148 -22.49 -4.22 1.54
CA TYR A 148 -21.44 -3.24 1.79
C TYR A 148 -21.04 -3.19 3.27
N LEU A 149 -22.01 -3.16 4.18
CA LEU A 149 -21.75 -3.13 5.62
C LEU A 149 -21.02 -4.38 6.08
N LYS A 150 -21.39 -5.55 5.55
CA LYS A 150 -20.68 -6.81 5.84
C LYS A 150 -19.22 -6.75 5.40
N HIS A 151 -18.95 -6.33 4.16
CA HIS A 151 -17.59 -6.19 3.66
C HIS A 151 -16.79 -5.13 4.41
N TYR A 152 -17.45 -4.06 4.84
CA TYR A 152 -16.84 -3.03 5.68
C TYR A 152 -16.45 -3.57 7.05
N ASP A 153 -17.31 -4.36 7.70
CA ASP A 153 -17.00 -5.01 8.98
C ASP A 153 -15.82 -5.99 8.86
N GLU A 154 -15.78 -6.78 7.78
CA GLU A 154 -14.64 -7.65 7.46
C GLU A 154 -13.35 -6.83 7.27
N PHE A 155 -13.41 -5.73 6.52
CA PHE A 155 -12.29 -4.80 6.39
C PHE A 155 -11.81 -4.26 7.74
N LYS A 156 -12.72 -3.88 8.64
CA LYS A 156 -12.39 -3.35 9.98
C LYS A 156 -11.71 -4.40 10.84
N ILE A 157 -12.16 -5.65 10.79
CA ILE A 157 -11.51 -6.77 11.48
C ILE A 157 -10.08 -6.95 10.95
N ASN A 158 -9.93 -7.03 9.62
CA ASN A 158 -8.62 -7.17 8.98
C ASN A 158 -7.69 -5.99 9.29
N LEU A 159 -8.20 -4.76 9.31
CA LEU A 159 -7.42 -3.57 9.67
C LEU A 159 -6.94 -3.65 11.12
N LYS A 160 -7.79 -4.08 12.05
CA LYS A 160 -7.41 -4.27 13.45
C LYS A 160 -6.32 -5.34 13.61
N GLU A 161 -6.42 -6.45 12.87
CA GLU A 161 -5.38 -7.49 12.86
C GLU A 161 -4.06 -6.98 12.25
N ASN A 162 -4.13 -6.23 11.15
CA ASN A 162 -2.97 -5.60 10.54
C ASN A 162 -2.32 -4.61 11.49
N LYS A 163 -3.10 -3.79 12.20
CA LYS A 163 -2.57 -2.87 13.22
C LYS A 163 -1.84 -3.63 14.33
N LYS A 164 -2.44 -4.70 14.85
CA LYS A 164 -1.81 -5.52 15.88
C LYS A 164 -0.47 -6.09 15.40
N LYS A 165 -0.44 -6.70 14.20
CA LYS A 165 0.78 -7.23 13.60
C LYS A 165 1.83 -6.13 13.35
N PHE A 166 1.38 -4.94 12.94
CA PHE A 166 2.25 -3.77 12.78
C PHE A 166 2.91 -3.38 14.10
N ASP A 167 2.12 -3.23 15.16
CA ASP A 167 2.61 -2.83 16.48
C ASP A 167 3.53 -3.91 17.10
N GLU A 168 3.28 -5.20 16.84
CA GLU A 168 4.09 -6.30 17.39
C GLU A 168 5.43 -6.50 16.67
N LYS A 169 5.46 -6.32 15.35
CA LYS A 169 6.62 -6.68 14.51
C LYS A 169 7.43 -5.47 14.02
N PHE A 170 6.77 -4.31 13.88
CA PHE A 170 7.31 -3.19 13.13
C PHE A 170 7.24 -1.86 13.88
N ARG A 171 6.85 -1.83 15.15
CA ARG A 171 6.87 -0.63 15.99
C ARG A 171 7.84 -0.76 17.15
#